data_AF-A0A3D3UKS4-F1
#
_entry.id   AF-A0A3D3UKS4-F1
#
_cell.length_a   1.000
_cell.length_b   1.000
_cell.length_c   1.000
_cell.angle_alpha   90.00
_cell.angle_beta   90.00
_cell.angle_gamma   90.00
#
_symmetry.space_group_name_H-M   'P 1'
#
loop_
_entity.id
_entity.type
_entity.pdbx_description
1 polymer ?
#
loop_
_entity_poly.entity_id
_entity_poly.type
_entity_poly.pdbx_seq_one_letter_code
_entity_poly.pdbx_strand_id
1 'polypeptide(L)'
;MLNSILMMLDQPGSDIQSLAGKSLLEVLLNPKSDAGLLQVIKDYSKSLSRSSTCEAEMAVATIIYYAALASLLIYHEKKITQYSYESLDESFALLMEKKWMAEELVELFSRARRICESKQEKK
;
A
#
# COMPACT_ATOMS: atom_id res chain seq x y z
N MET A 1 0.53 -4.70 -20.00
CA MET A 1 0.79 -4.73 -18.54
C MET A 1 1.85 -3.73 -18.12
N LEU A 2 3.10 -3.80 -18.60
CA LEU A 2 4.14 -2.80 -18.30
C LEU A 2 3.84 -1.40 -18.85
N ASN A 3 3.24 -1.29 -20.04
CA ASN A 3 2.97 0.00 -20.67
C ASN A 3 2.02 0.89 -19.87
N SER A 4 1.05 0.32 -19.14
CA SER A 4 0.12 1.10 -18.30
C SER A 4 0.81 1.68 -17.07
N ILE A 5 1.81 0.98 -16.54
CA ILE A 5 2.67 1.47 -15.44
C ILE A 5 3.54 2.61 -15.98
N LEU A 6 4.22 2.41 -17.11
CA LEU A 6 5.04 3.45 -17.77
C LEU A 6 4.26 4.73 -18.10
N MET A 7 3.01 4.62 -18.58
CA MET A 7 2.19 5.78 -18.94
C MET A 7 1.60 6.54 -17.74
N MET A 8 1.49 5.91 -16.57
CA MET A 8 1.07 6.58 -15.33
C MET A 8 2.24 7.22 -14.57
N LEU A 9 3.47 6.87 -14.93
CA LEU A 9 4.70 7.35 -14.31
C LEU A 9 5.19 8.69 -14.88
N ASP A 10 4.66 9.16 -16.02
CA ASP A 10 5.03 10.45 -16.65
C ASP A 10 4.39 11.69 -15.98
N GLN A 11 4.04 11.59 -14.69
CA GLN A 11 3.53 12.73 -13.92
C GLN A 11 4.70 13.61 -13.42
N PRO A 12 4.65 14.93 -13.64
CA PRO A 12 5.73 15.83 -13.22
C PRO A 12 5.84 15.88 -11.70
N GLY A 13 6.97 15.39 -11.18
CA GLY A 13 7.29 15.33 -9.74
C GLY A 13 7.61 13.93 -9.20
N SER A 14 7.36 12.87 -9.97
CA SER A 14 7.81 11.53 -9.58
C SER A 14 9.26 11.32 -10.05
N ASP A 15 10.19 11.11 -9.11
CA ASP A 15 11.59 10.89 -9.43
C ASP A 15 11.79 9.41 -9.86
N ILE A 16 11.31 9.07 -11.05
CA ILE A 16 11.24 7.70 -11.60
C ILE A 16 12.63 7.05 -11.64
N GLN A 17 13.68 7.84 -11.80
CA GLN A 17 15.07 7.36 -11.77
C GLN A 17 15.41 6.71 -10.42
N SER A 18 14.79 7.18 -9.33
CA SER A 18 14.97 6.61 -7.99
C SER A 18 14.33 5.22 -7.83
N LEU A 19 13.51 4.77 -8.79
CA LEU A 19 12.78 3.50 -8.77
C LEU A 19 13.38 2.43 -9.69
N ALA A 20 14.20 2.84 -10.66
CA ALA A 20 14.84 1.90 -11.57
C ALA A 20 15.68 0.88 -10.79
N GLY A 21 15.36 -0.40 -10.96
CA GLY A 21 16.05 -1.52 -10.30
C GLY A 21 15.56 -1.88 -8.90
N LYS A 22 14.57 -1.16 -8.34
CA LYS A 22 13.96 -1.53 -7.05
C LYS A 22 12.75 -2.44 -7.25
N SER A 23 12.62 -3.40 -6.36
CA SER A 23 11.40 -4.19 -6.21
C SER A 23 10.26 -3.35 -5.62
N LEU A 24 9.02 -3.76 -5.90
CA LEU A 24 7.84 -3.12 -5.32
C LEU A 24 7.86 -3.15 -3.78
N LEU A 25 8.38 -4.24 -3.21
CA LEU A 25 8.50 -4.37 -1.75
C LEU A 25 9.45 -3.32 -1.18
N GLU A 26 10.62 -3.11 -1.81
CA GLU A 26 11.55 -2.05 -1.38
C GLU A 26 10.92 -0.66 -1.46
N VAL A 27 10.11 -0.39 -2.48
CA VAL A 27 9.39 0.88 -2.60
C VAL A 27 8.37 1.04 -1.47
N LEU A 28 7.58 0.01 -1.16
CA LEU A 28 6.58 0.06 -0.10
C LEU A 28 7.23 0.25 1.28
N LEU A 29 8.36 -0.42 1.54
CA LEU A 29 8.99 -0.40 2.86
C LEU A 29 9.91 0.81 3.10
N ASN A 30 10.29 1.55 2.06
CA ASN A 30 11.25 2.64 2.17
C ASN A 30 10.60 3.95 2.68
N PRO A 31 11.04 4.50 3.83
CA PRO A 31 10.53 5.77 4.36
C PRO A 31 10.74 6.99 3.46
N LYS A 32 11.66 6.90 2.49
CA LYS A 32 11.94 7.97 1.51
C LYS A 32 11.13 7.84 0.23
N SER A 33 10.29 6.82 0.10
CA SER A 33 9.40 6.70 -1.06
C SER A 33 8.48 7.89 -1.14
N ASP A 34 8.24 8.39 -2.34
CA ASP A 34 7.36 9.54 -2.54
C ASP A 34 5.89 9.17 -2.25
N ALA A 35 5.16 10.08 -1.60
CA ALA A 35 3.76 9.87 -1.27
C ALA A 35 2.87 9.80 -2.53
N GLY A 36 3.20 10.55 -3.58
CA GLY A 36 2.52 10.50 -4.87
C GLY A 36 2.71 9.15 -5.56
N LEU A 37 3.92 8.59 -5.51
CA LEU A 37 4.17 7.24 -5.99
C LEU A 37 3.36 6.18 -5.23
N LEU A 38 3.36 6.22 -3.89
CA LEU A 38 2.57 5.28 -3.08
C LEU A 38 1.06 5.40 -3.38
N GLN A 39 0.57 6.62 -3.65
CA GLN A 39 -0.79 6.86 -4.12
C GLN A 39 -1.05 6.20 -5.47
N VAL A 40 -0.14 6.33 -6.44
CA VAL A 40 -0.25 5.69 -7.77
C VAL A 40 -0.29 4.16 -7.63
N ILE A 41 0.59 3.58 -6.80
CA ILE A 41 0.59 2.14 -6.51
C ILE A 41 -0.78 1.71 -5.95
N LYS A 42 -1.30 2.43 -4.95
CA LYS A 42 -2.62 2.16 -4.39
C LYS A 42 -3.72 2.19 -5.46
N ASP A 43 -3.76 3.23 -6.28
CA ASP A 43 -4.79 3.40 -7.30
C ASP A 43 -4.73 2.29 -8.36
N TYR A 44 -3.53 1.93 -8.80
CA TYR A 44 -3.32 0.81 -9.73
C TYR A 44 -3.79 -0.51 -9.13
N SER A 45 -3.37 -0.83 -7.91
CA SER A 45 -3.77 -2.06 -7.22
C SER A 45 -5.28 -2.16 -6.99
N LYS A 46 -5.94 -1.04 -6.68
CA LYS A 46 -7.40 -0.98 -6.57
C LYS A 46 -8.09 -1.22 -7.91
N SER A 47 -7.53 -0.70 -9.00
CA SER A 47 -8.06 -0.97 -10.35
C SER A 47 -7.91 -2.45 -10.69
N LEU A 48 -6.72 -3.01 -10.44
CA LEU A 48 -6.40 -4.41 -10.75
C LEU A 48 -7.29 -5.38 -9.97
N SER A 49 -7.52 -5.14 -8.68
CA SER A 49 -8.38 -6.00 -7.86
C SER A 49 -9.85 -5.99 -8.32
N ARG A 50 -10.29 -4.93 -8.99
CA ARG A 50 -11.65 -4.82 -9.54
C ARG A 50 -11.80 -5.42 -10.92
N SER A 51 -10.73 -5.43 -11.71
CA SER A 51 -10.77 -5.88 -13.10
C SER A 51 -10.33 -7.33 -13.29
N SER A 52 -9.57 -7.90 -12.37
CA SER A 52 -9.12 -9.29 -12.47
C SER A 52 -10.26 -10.26 -12.16
N THR A 53 -10.33 -11.34 -12.93
CA THR A 53 -11.22 -12.49 -12.68
C THR A 53 -10.50 -13.64 -11.95
N CYS A 54 -9.20 -13.50 -11.69
CA CYS A 54 -8.38 -14.50 -11.01
C CYS A 54 -8.30 -14.18 -9.51
N GLU A 55 -8.70 -15.12 -8.66
CA GLU A 55 -8.69 -14.94 -7.21
C GLU A 55 -7.30 -14.64 -6.64
N ALA A 56 -6.27 -15.32 -7.16
CA ALA A 56 -4.89 -15.09 -6.72
C ALA A 56 -4.41 -13.67 -7.06
N GLU A 57 -4.70 -13.18 -8.27
CA GLU A 57 -4.36 -11.81 -8.67
C GLU A 57 -5.13 -10.78 -7.85
N MET A 58 -6.43 -11.01 -7.60
CA MET A 58 -7.23 -10.14 -6.72
C MET A 58 -6.67 -10.07 -5.30
N ALA A 59 -6.24 -11.22 -4.75
CA ALA A 59 -5.63 -11.29 -3.42
C ALA A 59 -4.32 -10.50 -3.36
N VAL A 60 -3.42 -10.70 -4.33
CA VAL A 60 -2.16 -9.95 -4.42
C VAL A 60 -2.41 -8.45 -4.59
N ALA A 61 -3.32 -8.07 -5.49
CA ALA A 61 -3.68 -6.66 -5.70
C ALA A 61 -4.24 -6.02 -4.42
N THR A 62 -5.06 -6.75 -3.66
CA THR A 62 -5.59 -6.28 -2.37
C THR A 62 -4.48 -6.06 -1.35
N ILE A 63 -3.49 -6.96 -1.28
CA ILE A 63 -2.34 -6.81 -0.38
C ILE A 63 -1.54 -5.57 -0.73
N ILE A 64 -1.23 -5.36 -2.03
CA ILE A 64 -0.46 -4.19 -2.46
C ILE A 64 -1.24 -2.90 -2.16
N TYR A 65 -2.56 -2.90 -2.36
CA TYR A 65 -3.42 -1.77 -1.99
C TYR A 65 -3.30 -1.40 -0.51
N TYR A 66 -3.42 -2.38 0.39
CA TYR A 66 -3.29 -2.13 1.83
C TYR A 66 -1.86 -1.82 2.24
N ALA A 67 -0.84 -2.41 1.61
CA ALA A 67 0.56 -2.08 1.87
C ALA A 67 0.88 -0.63 1.52
N ALA A 68 0.35 -0.12 0.41
CA ALA A 68 0.50 1.29 0.05
C ALA A 68 -0.18 2.21 1.08
N LEU A 69 -1.38 1.86 1.55
CA LEU A 69 -2.06 2.60 2.62
C LEU A 69 -1.28 2.59 3.93
N ALA A 70 -0.74 1.44 4.34
CA ALA A 70 0.10 1.31 5.53
C ALA A 70 1.36 2.18 5.42
N SER A 71 2.02 2.14 4.27
CA SER A 71 3.24 2.92 4.01
C SER A 71 2.97 4.42 4.08
N LEU A 72 1.86 4.89 3.48
CA LEU A 72 1.44 6.29 3.56
C LEU A 72 1.07 6.74 4.97
N LEU A 73 0.44 5.85 5.74
CA LEU A 73 0.11 6.13 7.12
C LEU A 73 1.37 6.23 8.00
N ILE A 74 2.34 5.33 7.81
CA ILE A 74 3.57 5.26 8.62
C ILE A 74 4.57 6.37 8.24
N TYR A 75 4.83 6.55 6.95
CA TYR A 75 5.95 7.38 6.49
C TYR A 75 5.55 8.82 6.14
N HIS A 76 4.26 9.06 5.92
CA HIS A 76 3.76 10.38 5.51
C HIS A 76 2.60 10.89 6.37
N GLU A 77 2.16 10.13 7.37
CA GLU A 77 1.02 10.47 8.24
C GLU A 77 -0.28 10.80 7.47
N LYS A 78 -0.44 10.24 6.26
CA LYS A 78 -1.56 10.55 5.36
C LYS A 78 -2.56 9.40 5.28
N LYS A 79 -3.80 9.65 5.72
CA LYS A 79 -4.95 8.76 5.46
C LYS A 79 -5.66 9.17 4.16
N ILE A 80 -5.28 8.54 3.05
CA ILE A 80 -5.82 8.83 1.71
C ILE A 80 -7.02 7.95 1.31
N THR A 81 -7.72 7.39 2.30
CA THR A 81 -8.89 6.52 2.12
C THR A 81 -10.04 6.99 2.99
N GLN A 82 -11.26 6.68 2.56
CA GLN A 82 -12.48 6.99 3.31
C GLN A 82 -12.69 6.04 4.50
N TYR A 83 -12.05 4.87 4.53
CA TYR A 83 -12.14 3.92 5.65
C TYR A 83 -11.74 4.55 6.98
N SER A 84 -12.47 4.28 8.06
CA SER A 84 -12.10 4.72 9.40
C SER A 84 -10.77 4.09 9.82
N TYR A 85 -10.13 4.64 10.86
CA TYR A 85 -8.93 4.01 11.42
C TYR A 85 -9.22 2.61 11.98
N GLU A 86 -10.42 2.39 12.52
CA GLU A 86 -10.92 1.09 12.97
C GLU A 86 -11.00 0.10 11.81
N SER A 87 -11.68 0.45 10.72
CA SER A 87 -11.79 -0.43 9.54
C SER A 87 -10.43 -0.72 8.90
N LEU A 88 -9.48 0.22 8.98
CA LEU A 88 -8.10 -0.02 8.53
C LEU A 88 -7.37 -0.99 9.45
N ASP A 89 -7.51 -0.85 10.77
CA ASP A 89 -6.92 -1.77 11.74
C ASP A 89 -7.39 -3.21 11.51
N GLU A 90 -8.71 -3.40 11.38
CA GLU A 90 -9.32 -4.71 11.08
C GLU A 90 -8.78 -5.30 9.78
N SER A 91 -8.69 -4.47 8.72
CA SER A 91 -8.17 -4.93 7.43
C SER A 91 -6.72 -5.38 7.52
N PHE A 92 -5.87 -4.64 8.25
CA PHE A 92 -4.48 -5.01 8.48
C PHE A 92 -4.38 -6.30 9.32
N ALA A 93 -5.20 -6.45 10.35
CA ALA A 93 -5.26 -7.67 11.16
C ALA A 93 -5.59 -8.91 10.31
N LEU A 94 -6.64 -8.82 9.49
CA LEU A 94 -7.07 -9.92 8.60
C LEU A 94 -6.01 -10.31 7.57
N LEU A 95 -5.20 -9.36 7.10
CA LEU A 95 -4.11 -9.63 6.17
C LEU A 95 -2.94 -10.33 6.87
N MET A 96 -2.60 -9.92 8.09
CA MET A 96 -1.52 -10.55 8.88
C MET A 96 -1.80 -12.03 9.21
N GLU A 97 -3.07 -12.43 9.29
CA GLU A 97 -3.46 -13.83 9.55
C GLU A 97 -3.26 -14.77 8.34
N LYS A 98 -2.97 -14.23 7.15
CA LYS A 98 -2.73 -15.06 5.96
C LYS A 98 -1.38 -15.78 6.10
N LYS A 99 -1.42 -17.12 6.18
CA LYS A 99 -0.22 -17.98 6.32
C LYS A 99 0.87 -17.79 5.25
N TRP A 100 0.52 -17.21 4.11
CA TRP A 100 1.42 -16.97 2.98
C TRP A 100 1.91 -15.52 2.91
N MET A 101 1.58 -14.69 3.90
CA MET A 101 2.04 -13.30 3.97
C MET A 101 3.55 -13.24 4.21
N ALA A 102 4.24 -12.38 3.46
CA ALA A 102 5.65 -12.08 3.69
C ALA A 102 5.84 -11.40 5.05
N GLU A 103 6.89 -11.77 5.80
CA GLU A 103 7.15 -11.26 7.16
C GLU A 103 7.28 -9.73 7.18
N GLU A 104 7.89 -9.15 6.15
CA GLU A 104 8.08 -7.70 6.03
C GLU A 104 6.74 -6.96 5.89
N LEU A 105 5.75 -7.58 5.23
CA LEU A 105 4.41 -7.03 5.14
C LEU A 105 3.64 -7.20 6.45
N VAL A 106 3.84 -8.31 7.17
CA VAL A 106 3.28 -8.49 8.51
C VAL A 106 3.80 -7.39 9.45
N GLU A 107 5.09 -7.07 9.40
CA GLU A 107 5.67 -5.99 10.19
C GLU A 107 5.11 -4.61 9.78
N LEU A 108 5.04 -4.34 8.47
CA LEU A 108 4.46 -3.10 7.94
C LEU A 108 3.02 -2.91 8.44
N PHE A 109 2.19 -3.94 8.36
CA PHE A 109 0.81 -3.90 8.84
C PHE A 109 0.74 -3.72 10.35
N SER A 110 1.54 -4.46 11.13
CA SER A 110 1.59 -4.29 12.59
C SER A 110 1.93 -2.85 13.01
N ARG A 111 2.86 -2.20 12.31
CA ARG A 111 3.21 -0.79 12.58
C ARG A 111 2.07 0.16 12.23
N ALA A 112 1.37 -0.07 11.12
CA ALA A 112 0.23 0.75 10.71
C ALA A 112 -0.95 0.62 11.70
N ARG A 113 -1.18 -0.59 12.24
CA ARG A 113 -2.19 -0.86 13.27
C ARG A 113 -2.00 0.00 14.53
N ARG A 114 -0.76 0.08 15.06
CA ARG A 114 -0.45 0.95 16.21
C ARG A 114 -0.79 2.43 15.97
N ILE A 115 -0.62 2.90 14.73
CA ILE A 115 -1.02 4.27 14.37
C ILE A 115 -2.55 4.39 14.34
N CYS A 116 -3.25 3.41 13.78
CA CYS A 116 -4.72 3.37 13.79
C CYS A 116 -5.27 3.38 15.23
N GLU A 117 -4.74 2.56 16.13
CA GLU A 117 -5.10 2.51 17.55
C GLU A 117 -4.91 3.87 18.23
N SER A 118 -3.73 4.48 18.09
CA SER A 118 -3.45 5.81 18.68
C SER A 118 -4.35 6.93 18.15
N LYS A 119 -4.81 6.84 16.90
CA LYS A 119 -5.74 7.82 16.31
C LYS A 119 -7.19 7.60 16.76
N GLN A 120 -7.55 6.40 17.22
CA GLN A 120 -8.88 6.10 17.78
C GLN A 120 -8.99 6.61 19.22
N GLU A 121 -7.95 6.45 20.04
CA GLU A 121 -7.93 6.93 21.43
C GLU A 121 -7.99 8.45 21.58
N LYS A 122 -7.66 9.19 20.52
CA LYS A 122 -7.66 10.67 20.48
C LYS A 122 -8.98 11.28 20.02
N LYS A 123 -10.02 10.45 19.80
CA LYS A 123 -11.37 10.88 19.39
C LYS A 123 -12.30 10.96 20.59
#